data_AF-A0A3B9XFR1-F1
#
_entry.id   AF-A0A3B9XFR1-F1
#
_cell.length_a   1.000
_cell.length_b   1.000
_cell.length_c   1.000
_cell.angle_alpha   90.00
_cell.angle_beta   90.00
_cell.angle_gamma   90.00
#
_symmetry.space_group_name_H-M   'P 1'
#
loop_
_entity.id
_entity.type
_entity.pdbx_description
1 polymer ?
#
loop_
_entity_poly.entity_id
_entity_poly.type
_entity_poly.pdbx_seq_one_letter_code
_entity_poly.pdbx_strand_id
1 'polypeptide(L)'
;MKPRYNAEVNGHWMCDEGRNTYKYVNAAHRLKKVKAGQSGDWSQEEVFPETMKLGEKFRAAAEKNPESIAVLVTGQYTNEEFKNFFEFVADELKVKNIFHWINNPEKFDDFDGLLLRGDKNPNTYGLKEEMKSRGGFKSLEDLQGKMSQFEWVLVLGPENQSQFPDLKEKVDLLSQAKSVIWLSACETPELDALRAPTHQIPMKTYIEKEGSFTNFKGLVQEFKRGTTVIEDALTLQEVVALLRGHELDYRNRPQPIGGTKKNHFTNVRGQL
;
A
#
# COMPACT_ATOMS: atom_id res chain seq x y z
N MET A 1 19.89 4.60 1.96
CA MET A 1 19.86 3.30 2.69
C MET A 1 21.21 2.58 2.55
N LYS A 2 21.58 1.68 3.48
CA LYS A 2 22.82 0.87 3.39
C LYS A 2 22.47 -0.63 3.43
N PRO A 3 23.20 -1.50 2.72
CA PRO A 3 22.99 -2.94 2.79
C PRO A 3 23.35 -3.49 4.17
N ARG A 4 22.59 -4.51 4.58
CA ARG A 4 22.99 -5.45 5.64
C ARG A 4 23.44 -6.74 4.96
N TYR A 5 24.51 -7.36 5.48
CA TYR A 5 24.99 -8.63 4.95
C TYR A 5 23.95 -9.73 5.14
N ASN A 6 23.64 -10.44 4.06
CA ASN A 6 22.88 -11.70 4.10
C ASN A 6 23.35 -12.61 2.96
N ALA A 7 24.03 -13.71 3.33
CA ALA A 7 24.61 -14.67 2.39
C ALA A 7 23.59 -15.31 1.45
N GLU A 8 22.34 -15.48 1.90
CA GLU A 8 21.29 -16.18 1.15
C GLU A 8 20.58 -15.26 0.14
N VAL A 9 20.72 -13.94 0.30
CA VAL A 9 19.94 -12.95 -0.43
C VAL A 9 20.82 -12.06 -1.30
N ASN A 10 21.60 -11.17 -0.67
CA ASN A 10 22.27 -10.06 -1.35
C ASN A 10 23.79 -10.04 -1.12
N GLY A 11 24.34 -10.99 -0.35
CA GLY A 11 25.72 -10.92 0.11
C GLY A 11 25.96 -9.59 0.82
N HIS A 12 26.93 -8.81 0.34
CA HIS A 12 27.23 -7.47 0.85
C HIS A 12 26.57 -6.33 0.05
N TRP A 13 25.82 -6.65 -1.00
CA TRP A 13 25.41 -5.70 -2.04
C TRP A 13 23.95 -5.26 -1.89
N MET A 14 23.60 -4.17 -2.55
CA MET A 14 22.24 -3.66 -2.69
C MET A 14 22.23 -2.80 -3.95
N CYS A 15 21.20 -2.96 -4.78
CA CYS A 15 21.06 -2.20 -6.01
C CYS A 15 20.84 -0.70 -5.72
N ASP A 16 21.17 0.15 -6.68
CA ASP A 16 21.07 1.60 -6.51
C ASP A 16 19.63 2.09 -6.36
N GLU A 17 18.68 1.45 -7.04
CA GLU A 17 17.25 1.71 -6.82
C GLU A 17 16.87 1.46 -5.34
N GLY A 18 17.25 0.31 -4.79
CA GLY A 18 17.01 -0.04 -3.39
C GLY A 18 17.68 0.92 -2.39
N ARG A 19 18.79 1.55 -2.77
CA ARG A 19 19.47 2.56 -1.94
C ARG A 19 18.67 3.86 -1.85
N ASN A 20 17.85 4.16 -2.86
CA ASN A 20 17.11 5.40 -3.04
C ASN A 20 15.64 5.35 -2.56
N THR A 21 15.15 4.19 -2.10
CA THR A 21 13.75 4.02 -1.64
C THR A 21 13.38 4.91 -0.45
N TYR A 22 14.35 5.40 0.33
CA TYR A 22 14.07 6.34 1.44
C TYR A 22 13.53 7.71 0.98
N LYS A 23 13.63 8.06 -0.31
CA LYS A 23 13.29 9.41 -0.78
C LYS A 23 11.80 9.72 -0.66
N TYR A 24 10.92 8.80 -1.05
CA TYR A 24 9.47 9.00 -0.98
C TYR A 24 8.94 8.91 0.46
N VAL A 25 9.68 8.30 1.37
CA VAL A 25 9.30 8.12 2.78
C VAL A 25 9.27 9.46 3.54
N ASN A 26 10.00 10.47 3.05
CA ASN A 26 10.09 11.78 3.69
C ASN A 26 8.72 12.45 3.83
N ALA A 27 8.47 13.08 4.98
CA ALA A 27 7.19 13.70 5.34
C ALA A 27 6.62 14.72 4.33
N ALA A 28 7.45 15.30 3.45
CA ALA A 28 7.02 16.23 2.40
C ALA A 28 6.26 15.55 1.26
N HIS A 29 6.43 14.24 1.06
CA HIS A 29 5.73 13.47 0.02
C HIS A 29 4.55 12.66 0.58
N ARG A 30 4.35 12.70 1.89
CA ARG A 30 3.43 11.81 2.60
C ARG A 30 2.04 12.43 2.69
N LEU A 31 1.03 11.59 2.47
CA LEU A 31 -0.35 11.94 2.76
C LEU A 31 -0.54 11.99 4.29
N LYS A 32 -1.15 13.06 4.81
CA LYS A 32 -1.25 13.31 6.27
C LYS A 32 -2.66 13.20 6.81
N LYS A 33 -3.64 13.60 6.01
CA LYS A 33 -5.07 13.53 6.29
C LYS A 33 -5.76 12.71 5.22
N VAL A 34 -6.98 12.27 5.49
CA VAL A 34 -7.78 11.62 4.46
C VAL A 34 -8.12 12.65 3.40
N LYS A 35 -7.75 12.40 2.14
CA LYS A 35 -8.16 13.24 1.01
C LYS A 35 -9.43 12.65 0.41
N ALA A 36 -10.56 13.31 0.64
CA ALA A 36 -11.88 12.83 0.24
C ALA A 36 -12.45 13.72 -0.86
N GLY A 37 -13.08 13.13 -1.88
CA GLY A 37 -13.66 13.88 -2.98
C GLY A 37 -13.46 13.22 -4.34
N GLN A 38 -13.45 14.00 -5.40
CA GLN A 38 -13.27 13.56 -6.78
C GLN A 38 -12.58 14.66 -7.60
N SER A 39 -12.24 14.37 -8.85
CA SER A 39 -11.54 15.33 -9.71
C SER A 39 -12.18 16.73 -9.71
N GLY A 40 -11.39 17.73 -9.30
CA GLY A 40 -11.80 19.14 -9.19
C GLY A 40 -12.40 19.55 -7.85
N ASP A 41 -12.68 18.62 -6.93
CA ASP A 41 -13.30 18.89 -5.64
C ASP A 41 -12.76 17.93 -4.55
N TRP A 42 -11.88 18.45 -3.69
CA TRP A 42 -11.19 17.66 -2.66
C TRP A 42 -11.25 18.35 -1.30
N SER A 43 -11.62 17.61 -0.26
CA SER A 43 -11.52 18.00 1.14
C SER A 43 -10.42 17.23 1.87
N GLN A 44 -10.14 17.64 3.10
CA GLN A 44 -9.22 16.96 4.01
C GLN A 44 -9.99 16.59 5.28
N GLU A 45 -10.04 15.30 5.60
CA GLU A 45 -10.75 14.75 6.75
C GLU A 45 -9.77 14.14 7.76
N GLU A 46 -10.20 14.06 9.01
CA GLU A 46 -9.42 13.38 10.06
C GLU A 46 -9.36 11.87 9.82
N VAL A 47 -8.18 11.28 9.98
CA VAL A 47 -7.89 9.92 9.48
C VAL A 47 -8.78 8.86 10.12
N PHE A 48 -8.83 8.82 11.45
CA PHE A 48 -9.55 7.79 12.20
C PHE A 48 -11.08 7.85 12.05
N PRO A 49 -11.75 8.99 12.34
CA PRO A 49 -13.21 9.04 12.27
C PRO A 49 -13.72 8.81 10.85
N GLU A 50 -13.04 9.35 9.82
CA GLU A 50 -13.46 9.11 8.44
C GLU A 50 -13.24 7.64 8.03
N THR A 51 -12.11 7.03 8.41
CA THR A 51 -11.86 5.60 8.12
C THR A 51 -12.88 4.69 8.81
N MET A 52 -13.27 4.98 10.06
CA MET A 52 -14.29 4.23 10.79
C MET A 52 -15.67 4.35 10.13
N LYS A 53 -16.05 5.56 9.73
CA LYS A 53 -17.30 5.83 8.99
C LYS A 53 -17.33 5.14 7.62
N LEU A 54 -16.19 5.10 6.91
CA LEU A 54 -16.06 4.34 5.67
C LEU A 54 -16.18 2.83 5.92
N GLY A 55 -15.61 2.34 7.02
CA GLY A 55 -15.73 0.96 7.49
C GLY A 55 -17.17 0.50 7.65
N GLU A 56 -18.00 1.30 8.31
CA GLU A 56 -19.43 1.03 8.46
C GLU A 56 -20.12 0.88 7.09
N LYS A 57 -19.92 1.85 6.18
CA LYS A 57 -20.52 1.81 4.84
C LYS A 57 -20.04 0.63 4.01
N PHE A 58 -18.74 0.34 4.06
CA PHE A 58 -18.11 -0.75 3.33
C PHE A 58 -18.64 -2.11 3.81
N ARG A 59 -18.74 -2.32 5.13
CA ARG A 59 -19.31 -3.54 5.70
C ARG A 59 -20.79 -3.68 5.37
N ALA A 60 -21.59 -2.63 5.50
CA ALA A 60 -23.01 -2.67 5.15
C ALA A 60 -23.24 -3.03 3.67
N ALA A 61 -22.41 -2.51 2.77
CA ALA A 61 -22.45 -2.88 1.35
C ALA A 61 -22.06 -4.35 1.12
N ALA A 62 -21.00 -4.83 1.80
CA ALA A 62 -20.56 -6.22 1.72
C ALA A 62 -21.61 -7.19 2.29
N GLU A 63 -22.23 -6.89 3.42
CA GLU A 63 -23.31 -7.69 4.03
C GLU A 63 -24.53 -7.81 3.10
N LYS A 64 -24.87 -6.72 2.40
CA LYS A 64 -25.96 -6.71 1.42
C LYS A 64 -25.62 -7.50 0.16
N ASN A 65 -24.42 -7.32 -0.39
CA ASN A 65 -23.97 -8.00 -1.59
C ASN A 65 -22.44 -8.02 -1.68
N PRO A 66 -21.77 -9.12 -1.27
CA PRO A 66 -20.31 -9.22 -1.36
C PRO A 66 -19.76 -9.08 -2.79
N GLU A 67 -20.56 -9.38 -3.82
CA GLU A 67 -20.15 -9.25 -5.22
C GLU A 67 -20.18 -7.79 -5.71
N SER A 68 -20.80 -6.85 -4.97
CA SER A 68 -20.72 -5.41 -5.28
C SER A 68 -19.41 -4.77 -4.82
N ILE A 69 -18.56 -5.52 -4.11
CA ILE A 69 -17.26 -5.07 -3.63
C ILE A 69 -16.17 -5.64 -4.53
N ALA A 70 -15.23 -4.80 -4.94
CA ALA A 70 -13.98 -5.22 -5.56
C ALA A 70 -12.79 -4.79 -4.72
N VAL A 71 -11.74 -5.60 -4.73
CA VAL A 71 -10.47 -5.30 -4.06
C VAL A 71 -9.32 -5.43 -5.04
N LEU A 72 -8.51 -4.38 -5.13
CA LEU A 72 -7.30 -4.34 -5.93
C LEU A 72 -6.09 -4.26 -5.00
N VAL A 73 -5.22 -5.27 -5.02
CA VAL A 73 -4.07 -5.36 -4.10
C VAL A 73 -2.73 -5.32 -4.82
N THR A 74 -1.72 -4.75 -4.18
CA THR A 74 -0.31 -4.74 -4.64
C THR A 74 0.56 -5.59 -3.72
N GLY A 75 1.72 -6.06 -4.21
CA GLY A 75 2.67 -6.87 -3.44
C GLY A 75 3.53 -6.11 -2.42
N GLN A 76 3.08 -4.96 -1.92
CA GLN A 76 3.89 -4.03 -1.10
C GLN A 76 3.58 -4.06 0.41
N TYR A 77 2.65 -4.91 0.85
CA TYR A 77 2.27 -5.06 2.25
C TYR A 77 2.91 -6.30 2.89
N THR A 78 3.01 -6.33 4.22
CA THR A 78 3.67 -7.43 4.93
C THR A 78 2.82 -8.70 4.93
N ASN A 79 3.43 -9.85 5.25
CA ASN A 79 2.71 -11.11 5.39
C ASN A 79 1.62 -11.04 6.47
N GLU A 80 1.91 -10.38 7.60
CA GLU A 80 0.98 -10.21 8.72
C GLU A 80 -0.17 -9.27 8.37
N GLU A 81 0.12 -8.23 7.58
CA GLU A 81 -0.87 -7.33 7.02
C GLU A 81 -1.80 -8.06 6.03
N PHE A 82 -1.24 -8.85 5.11
CA PHE A 82 -2.04 -9.64 4.17
C PHE A 82 -2.92 -10.67 4.87
N LYS A 83 -2.38 -11.42 5.82
CA LYS A 83 -3.15 -12.42 6.58
C LYS A 83 -4.38 -11.80 7.23
N ASN A 84 -4.19 -10.74 8.04
CA ASN A 84 -5.30 -10.07 8.72
C ASN A 84 -6.30 -9.47 7.71
N PHE A 85 -5.80 -8.89 6.63
CA PHE A 85 -6.62 -8.30 5.58
C PHE A 85 -7.50 -9.33 4.86
N PHE A 86 -6.95 -10.47 4.45
CA PHE A 86 -7.71 -11.49 3.74
C PHE A 86 -8.62 -12.30 4.66
N GLU A 87 -8.26 -12.49 5.93
CA GLU A 87 -9.19 -12.97 6.96
C GLU A 87 -10.44 -12.08 7.03
N PHE A 88 -10.27 -10.75 7.01
CA PHE A 88 -11.40 -9.82 6.99
C PHE A 88 -12.17 -9.83 5.66
N VAL A 89 -11.50 -9.55 4.55
CA VAL A 89 -12.18 -9.30 3.27
C VAL A 89 -12.72 -10.57 2.63
N ALA A 90 -11.91 -11.63 2.56
CA ALA A 90 -12.29 -12.86 1.88
C ALA A 90 -13.06 -13.80 2.83
N ASP A 91 -12.60 -13.94 4.08
CA ASP A 91 -13.15 -14.96 4.97
C ASP A 91 -14.34 -14.43 5.79
N GLU A 92 -14.31 -13.20 6.30
CA GLU A 92 -15.46 -12.63 7.03
C GLU A 92 -16.49 -12.03 6.07
N LEU A 93 -16.09 -11.10 5.20
CA LEU A 93 -17.00 -10.38 4.29
C LEU A 93 -17.36 -11.16 3.02
N LYS A 94 -16.72 -12.31 2.78
CA LYS A 94 -16.99 -13.19 1.62
C LYS A 94 -16.80 -12.53 0.26
N VAL A 95 -15.96 -11.48 0.18
CA VAL A 95 -15.66 -10.80 -1.08
C VAL A 95 -14.79 -11.71 -1.95
N LYS A 96 -15.24 -11.96 -3.19
CA LYS A 96 -14.54 -12.82 -4.16
C LYS A 96 -13.87 -12.05 -5.30
N ASN A 97 -14.25 -10.79 -5.52
CA ASN A 97 -13.69 -9.95 -6.57
C ASN A 97 -12.36 -9.34 -6.10
N ILE A 98 -11.35 -10.19 -5.95
CA ILE A 98 -10.02 -9.82 -5.48
C ILE A 98 -9.05 -9.94 -6.66
N PHE A 99 -8.35 -8.85 -6.96
CA PHE A 99 -7.48 -8.70 -8.12
C PHE A 99 -6.08 -8.28 -7.68
N HIS A 100 -5.06 -8.82 -8.35
CA HIS A 100 -3.67 -8.45 -8.11
C HIS A 100 -3.22 -7.42 -9.15
N TRP A 101 -2.84 -6.23 -8.69
CA TRP A 101 -2.16 -5.23 -9.51
C TRP A 101 -0.67 -5.56 -9.60
N ILE A 102 -0.33 -6.29 -10.66
CA ILE A 102 1.05 -6.63 -11.01
C ILE A 102 1.75 -5.38 -11.56
N ASN A 103 2.91 -5.06 -11.01
CA ASN A 103 3.73 -3.97 -11.52
C ASN A 103 4.62 -4.49 -12.67
N ASN A 104 4.82 -3.67 -13.71
CA ASN A 104 5.65 -4.02 -14.88
C ASN A 104 5.35 -5.41 -15.48
N PRO A 105 4.09 -5.75 -15.84
CA PRO A 105 3.70 -7.11 -16.21
C PRO A 105 4.50 -7.69 -17.38
N GLU A 106 4.84 -6.87 -18.39
CA GLU A 106 5.63 -7.30 -19.56
C GLU A 106 7.07 -7.72 -19.22
N LYS A 107 7.60 -7.22 -18.11
CA LYS A 107 8.98 -7.45 -17.66
C LYS A 107 9.03 -8.26 -16.38
N PHE A 108 7.91 -8.79 -15.90
CA PHE A 108 7.78 -9.34 -14.55
C PHE A 108 8.87 -10.36 -14.21
N ASP A 109 9.19 -11.24 -15.15
CA ASP A 109 10.17 -12.31 -15.01
C ASP A 109 11.62 -11.91 -15.35
N ASP A 110 11.86 -10.65 -15.74
CA ASP A 110 13.21 -10.17 -16.08
C ASP A 110 14.15 -10.26 -14.87
N PHE A 111 15.40 -10.62 -15.12
CA PHE A 111 16.48 -10.65 -14.12
C PHE A 111 17.82 -10.24 -14.75
N ASP A 112 18.52 -9.31 -14.11
CA ASP A 112 19.82 -8.80 -14.57
C ASP A 112 21.01 -9.75 -14.31
N GLY A 113 20.77 -10.93 -13.72
CA GLY A 113 21.80 -11.87 -13.32
C GLY A 113 22.48 -11.56 -11.99
N LEU A 114 22.13 -10.45 -11.33
CA LEU A 114 22.74 -9.97 -10.09
C LEU A 114 21.69 -9.75 -9.00
N LEU A 115 20.98 -8.62 -9.03
CA LEU A 115 20.09 -8.17 -7.94
C LEU A 115 18.79 -7.54 -8.46
N LEU A 116 18.74 -7.10 -9.71
CA LEU A 116 17.59 -6.38 -10.25
C LEU A 116 16.62 -7.36 -10.91
N ARG A 117 15.38 -7.33 -10.44
CA ARG A 117 14.26 -8.09 -11.00
C ARG A 117 13.22 -7.17 -11.62
N GLY A 118 12.44 -7.73 -12.52
CA GLY A 118 11.29 -7.11 -13.14
C GLY A 118 10.15 -6.80 -12.17
N ASP A 119 9.80 -7.78 -11.34
CA ASP A 119 8.97 -7.58 -10.16
C ASP A 119 9.72 -6.68 -9.16
N LYS A 120 9.12 -5.52 -8.85
CA LYS A 120 9.70 -4.53 -7.94
C LYS A 120 9.03 -4.52 -6.59
N ASN A 121 8.10 -5.43 -6.35
CA ASN A 121 7.45 -5.56 -5.06
C ASN A 121 8.32 -6.35 -4.08
N PRO A 122 8.33 -5.96 -2.79
CA PRO A 122 9.05 -6.73 -1.77
C PRO A 122 8.39 -8.06 -1.45
N ASN A 123 7.08 -8.23 -1.74
CA ASN A 123 6.28 -9.32 -1.19
C ASN A 123 5.24 -9.94 -2.14
N THR A 124 5.49 -9.94 -3.46
CA THR A 124 4.58 -10.63 -4.40
C THR A 124 4.43 -12.11 -4.06
N TYR A 125 5.51 -12.77 -3.60
CA TYR A 125 5.45 -14.18 -3.21
C TYR A 125 4.57 -14.38 -1.96
N GLY A 126 4.72 -13.54 -0.93
CA GLY A 126 3.87 -13.61 0.26
C GLY A 126 2.40 -13.36 -0.05
N LEU A 127 2.11 -12.37 -0.91
CA LEU A 127 0.77 -12.10 -1.42
C LEU A 127 0.15 -13.33 -2.12
N LYS A 128 0.90 -13.97 -3.02
CA LYS A 128 0.44 -15.14 -3.77
C LYS A 128 0.22 -16.36 -2.86
N GLU A 129 1.12 -16.60 -1.92
CA GLU A 129 1.00 -17.70 -0.96
C GLU A 129 -0.23 -17.53 -0.05
N GLU A 130 -0.49 -16.32 0.45
CA GLU A 130 -1.67 -16.06 1.30
C GLU A 130 -2.99 -16.29 0.56
N MET A 131 -3.04 -16.01 -0.74
CA MET A 131 -4.24 -16.19 -1.56
C MET A 131 -4.40 -17.60 -2.16
N LYS A 132 -3.39 -18.46 -2.05
CA LYS A 132 -3.42 -19.83 -2.59
C LYS A 132 -4.51 -20.69 -1.94
N SER A 133 -4.70 -20.58 -0.62
CA SER A 133 -5.77 -21.27 0.12
C SER A 133 -7.17 -20.69 -0.17
N ARG A 134 -7.24 -19.52 -0.81
CA ARG A 134 -8.48 -18.76 -1.06
C ARG A 134 -8.90 -18.75 -2.53
N GLY A 135 -8.30 -19.62 -3.35
CA GLY A 135 -8.62 -19.77 -4.77
C GLY A 135 -7.90 -18.80 -5.71
N GLY A 136 -6.96 -18.00 -5.20
CA GLY A 136 -6.16 -17.08 -6.00
C GLY A 136 -6.90 -15.79 -6.40
N PHE A 137 -6.32 -15.07 -7.37
CA PHE A 137 -6.85 -13.78 -7.85
C PHE A 137 -7.68 -13.95 -9.12
N LYS A 138 -8.69 -13.10 -9.28
CA LYS A 138 -9.35 -12.91 -10.58
C LYS A 138 -8.45 -12.11 -11.53
N SER A 139 -8.72 -12.20 -12.83
CA SER A 139 -7.96 -11.50 -13.87
C SER A 139 -8.26 -10.00 -13.85
N LEU A 140 -7.27 -9.14 -14.06
CA LEU A 140 -7.52 -7.69 -14.15
C LEU A 140 -8.41 -7.35 -15.35
N GLU A 141 -8.37 -8.15 -16.41
CA GLU A 141 -9.19 -8.04 -17.59
C GLU A 141 -10.68 -8.18 -17.25
N ASP A 142 -11.03 -8.91 -16.17
CA ASP A 142 -12.42 -9.04 -15.72
C ASP A 142 -13.00 -7.72 -15.21
N LEU A 143 -12.17 -6.72 -14.89
CA LEU A 143 -12.61 -5.39 -14.47
C LEU A 143 -13.08 -4.53 -15.66
N GLN A 144 -12.63 -4.83 -16.88
CA GLN A 144 -12.95 -4.05 -18.06
C GLN A 144 -14.46 -4.09 -18.33
N GLY A 145 -15.08 -2.90 -18.45
CA GLY A 145 -16.52 -2.76 -18.67
C GLY A 145 -17.41 -3.16 -17.49
N LYS A 146 -16.82 -3.64 -16.38
CA LYS A 146 -17.55 -4.07 -15.18
C LYS A 146 -17.37 -3.12 -13.99
N MET A 147 -16.46 -2.16 -14.06
CA MET A 147 -16.12 -1.31 -12.92
C MET A 147 -17.33 -0.55 -12.33
N SER A 148 -18.28 -0.15 -13.17
CA SER A 148 -19.51 0.54 -12.74
C SER A 148 -20.49 -0.34 -11.97
N GLN A 149 -20.30 -1.66 -11.97
CA GLN A 149 -21.12 -2.59 -11.19
C GLN A 149 -20.74 -2.57 -9.71
N PHE A 150 -19.50 -2.19 -9.38
CA PHE A 150 -19.01 -2.19 -8.01
C PHE A 150 -19.47 -0.95 -7.26
N GLU A 151 -20.08 -1.18 -6.10
CA GLU A 151 -20.46 -0.12 -5.16
C GLU A 151 -19.23 0.47 -4.47
N TRP A 152 -18.28 -0.39 -4.10
CA TRP A 152 -17.01 -0.01 -3.53
C TRP A 152 -15.86 -0.75 -4.19
N VAL A 153 -14.79 -0.01 -4.46
CA VAL A 153 -13.49 -0.58 -4.80
C VAL A 153 -12.47 -0.19 -3.73
N LEU A 154 -11.94 -1.19 -3.03
CA LEU A 154 -10.87 -0.99 -2.06
C LEU A 154 -9.52 -1.27 -2.73
N VAL A 155 -8.67 -0.25 -2.78
CA VAL A 155 -7.36 -0.31 -3.42
C VAL A 155 -6.28 -0.28 -2.35
N LEU A 156 -5.54 -1.38 -2.22
CA LEU A 156 -4.29 -1.46 -1.49
C LEU A 156 -3.19 -0.93 -2.42
N GLY A 157 -3.12 0.40 -2.50
CA GLY A 157 -2.33 1.12 -3.48
C GLY A 157 -0.83 0.95 -3.29
N PRO A 158 -0.03 1.31 -4.30
CA PRO A 158 1.41 1.23 -4.22
C PRO A 158 1.96 2.26 -3.23
N GLU A 159 2.72 1.78 -2.24
CA GLU A 159 3.54 2.60 -1.37
C GLU A 159 4.60 3.37 -2.17
N ASN A 160 5.28 2.69 -3.10
CA ASN A 160 6.23 3.29 -4.03
C ASN A 160 5.65 3.34 -5.44
N GLN A 161 4.95 4.43 -5.73
CA GLN A 161 4.27 4.68 -7.00
C GLN A 161 5.20 4.67 -8.22
N SER A 162 6.48 5.03 -8.05
CA SER A 162 7.46 5.03 -9.16
C SER A 162 7.67 3.65 -9.81
N GLN A 163 7.26 2.59 -9.13
CA GLN A 163 7.37 1.21 -9.62
C GLN A 163 6.13 0.74 -10.39
N PHE A 164 5.11 1.60 -10.52
CA PHE A 164 3.82 1.33 -11.17
C PHE A 164 3.59 2.35 -12.30
N PRO A 165 4.25 2.17 -13.47
CA PRO A 165 4.15 3.12 -14.58
C PRO A 165 2.74 3.21 -15.19
N ASP A 166 1.90 2.19 -14.96
CA ASP A 166 0.51 2.09 -15.41
C ASP A 166 -0.49 2.74 -14.43
N LEU A 167 -0.02 3.48 -13.41
CA LEU A 167 -0.85 4.16 -12.41
C LEU A 167 -1.97 4.99 -13.04
N LYS A 168 -1.65 5.76 -14.07
CA LYS A 168 -2.64 6.59 -14.79
C LYS A 168 -3.74 5.74 -15.43
N GLU A 169 -3.38 4.62 -16.06
CA GLU A 169 -4.35 3.71 -16.68
C GLU A 169 -5.27 3.09 -15.63
N LYS A 170 -4.74 2.74 -14.44
CA LYS A 170 -5.57 2.25 -13.34
C LYS A 170 -6.49 3.32 -12.77
N VAL A 171 -6.06 4.58 -12.69
CA VAL A 171 -6.93 5.71 -12.32
C VAL A 171 -8.07 5.88 -13.32
N ASP A 172 -7.79 5.79 -14.62
CA ASP A 172 -8.80 5.90 -15.66
C ASP A 172 -9.83 4.76 -15.60
N LEU A 173 -9.35 3.53 -15.32
CA LEU A 173 -10.21 2.37 -15.08
C LEU A 173 -11.09 2.57 -13.84
N LEU A 174 -10.50 2.93 -12.69
CA LEU A 174 -11.18 3.09 -11.41
C LEU A 174 -12.14 4.29 -11.36
N SER A 175 -11.94 5.27 -12.23
CA SER A 175 -12.87 6.40 -12.42
C SER A 175 -14.28 5.99 -12.86
N GLN A 176 -14.48 4.73 -13.26
CA GLN A 176 -15.77 4.17 -13.63
C GLN A 176 -16.53 3.55 -12.43
N ALA A 177 -15.88 3.42 -11.27
CA ALA A 177 -16.50 2.87 -10.06
C ALA A 177 -17.49 3.85 -9.42
N LYS A 178 -18.37 3.33 -8.55
CA LYS A 178 -19.30 4.19 -7.79
C LYS A 178 -18.62 4.90 -6.62
N SER A 179 -17.75 4.20 -5.89
CA SER A 179 -16.94 4.73 -4.81
C SER A 179 -15.60 3.98 -4.71
N VAL A 180 -14.55 4.69 -4.31
CA VAL A 180 -13.20 4.14 -4.13
C VAL A 180 -12.68 4.47 -2.72
N ILE A 181 -12.10 3.47 -2.06
CA ILE A 181 -11.25 3.66 -0.88
C ILE A 181 -9.84 3.32 -1.33
N TRP A 182 -8.93 4.29 -1.29
CA TRP A 182 -7.56 4.13 -1.74
C TRP A 182 -6.60 4.23 -0.56
N LEU A 183 -5.88 3.16 -0.25
CA LEU A 183 -4.85 3.16 0.77
C LEU A 183 -3.52 3.61 0.13
N SER A 184 -2.99 4.77 0.51
CA SER A 184 -1.72 5.29 -0.02
C SER A 184 -0.86 5.91 1.07
N ALA A 185 0.44 5.66 1.01
CA ALA A 185 1.39 6.31 1.90
C ALA A 185 1.74 7.74 1.45
N CYS A 186 1.76 7.99 0.13
CA CYS A 186 2.24 9.23 -0.46
C CYS A 186 1.12 9.97 -1.20
N GLU A 187 1.25 11.29 -1.28
CA GLU A 187 0.44 12.10 -2.19
C GLU A 187 0.70 11.66 -3.64
N THR A 188 -0.36 11.59 -4.43
CA THR A 188 -0.30 11.05 -5.79
C THR A 188 -1.04 11.98 -6.73
N PRO A 189 -0.35 12.81 -7.53
CA PRO A 189 -1.01 13.74 -8.45
C PRO A 189 -1.96 13.05 -9.43
N GLU A 190 -1.66 11.83 -9.86
CA GLU A 190 -2.51 11.04 -10.75
C GLU A 190 -3.86 10.72 -10.10
N LEU A 191 -3.92 10.52 -8.77
CA LEU A 191 -5.19 10.27 -8.07
C LEU A 191 -6.10 11.50 -8.03
N ASP A 192 -5.55 12.70 -8.21
CA ASP A 192 -6.35 13.93 -8.25
C ASP A 192 -7.21 14.04 -9.51
N ALA A 193 -6.88 13.25 -10.55
CA ALA A 193 -7.67 13.10 -11.77
C ALA A 193 -8.77 12.02 -11.66
N LEU A 194 -8.83 11.28 -10.55
CA LEU A 194 -9.81 10.20 -10.36
C LEU A 194 -11.23 10.79 -10.25
N ARG A 195 -12.12 10.39 -11.16
CA ARG A 195 -13.47 10.99 -11.30
C ARG A 195 -14.53 10.38 -10.40
N ALA A 196 -14.30 9.18 -9.88
CA ALA A 196 -15.19 8.55 -8.92
C ALA A 196 -14.97 9.14 -7.51
N PRO A 197 -16.02 9.23 -6.68
CA PRO A 197 -15.88 9.58 -5.27
C PRO A 197 -14.84 8.68 -4.58
N THR A 198 -13.79 9.30 -4.06
CA THR A 198 -12.60 8.61 -3.54
C THR A 198 -12.22 9.12 -2.16
N HIS A 199 -11.82 8.19 -1.28
CA HIS A 199 -11.20 8.51 0.00
C HIS A 199 -9.79 7.93 0.01
N GLN A 200 -8.79 8.81 -0.07
CA GLN A 200 -7.38 8.43 0.02
C GLN A 200 -6.98 8.39 1.50
N ILE A 201 -6.70 7.22 2.03
CA ILE A 201 -6.36 6.99 3.44
C ILE A 201 -4.84 6.95 3.61
N PRO A 202 -4.27 7.80 4.49
CA PRO A 202 -2.84 7.80 4.82
C PRO A 202 -2.34 6.46 5.39
N MET A 203 -1.40 5.85 4.70
CA MET A 203 -0.76 4.61 5.15
C MET A 203 0.66 4.83 5.69
N LYS A 204 1.06 4.00 6.65
CA LYS A 204 2.44 3.88 7.12
C LYS A 204 3.31 3.23 6.05
N THR A 205 4.51 3.77 5.87
CA THR A 205 5.55 3.19 5.00
C THR A 205 6.30 2.06 5.69
N TYR A 206 7.12 1.31 4.94
CA TYR A 206 7.95 0.22 5.48
C TYR A 206 8.82 0.61 6.69
N ILE A 207 9.22 1.87 6.87
CA ILE A 207 10.06 2.26 8.02
C ILE A 207 9.25 2.45 9.31
N GLU A 208 7.94 2.61 9.21
CA GLU A 208 7.04 2.98 10.32
C GLU A 208 6.25 1.80 10.88
N LYS A 209 6.40 0.64 10.25
CA LYS A 209 5.78 -0.61 10.67
C LYS A 209 6.82 -1.71 10.80
N GLU A 210 6.38 -2.86 11.28
CA GLU A 210 7.17 -4.08 11.38
C GLU A 210 6.38 -5.22 10.74
N GLY A 211 7.07 -6.33 10.50
CA GLY A 211 6.48 -7.51 9.90
C GLY A 211 7.50 -8.28 9.11
N SER A 212 7.02 -9.10 8.19
CA SER A 212 7.84 -9.91 7.33
C SER A 212 7.45 -9.81 5.85
N PHE A 213 8.45 -9.99 5.00
CA PHE A 213 8.27 -10.14 3.56
C PHE A 213 8.85 -11.47 3.11
N THR A 214 8.20 -12.09 2.14
CA THR A 214 8.65 -13.29 1.46
C THR A 214 9.24 -12.89 0.12
N ASN A 215 10.56 -13.04 -0.02
CA ASN A 215 11.25 -12.63 -1.23
C ASN A 215 11.02 -13.62 -2.40
N PHE A 216 11.60 -13.32 -3.57
CA PHE A 216 11.45 -14.14 -4.78
C PHE A 216 11.96 -15.58 -4.66
N LYS A 217 12.81 -15.90 -3.67
CA LYS A 217 13.30 -17.27 -3.38
C LYS A 217 12.37 -18.01 -2.41
N GLY A 218 11.28 -17.40 -1.97
CA GLY A 218 10.42 -17.93 -0.91
C GLY A 218 11.01 -17.77 0.50
N LEU A 219 12.09 -17.00 0.68
CA LEU A 219 12.67 -16.77 1.99
C LEU A 219 11.92 -15.66 2.72
N VAL A 220 11.43 -15.97 3.91
CA VAL A 220 10.77 -15.01 4.80
C VAL A 220 11.82 -14.20 5.56
N GLN A 221 11.70 -12.88 5.53
CA GLN A 221 12.61 -11.97 6.21
C GLN A 221 11.82 -10.97 7.05
N GLU A 222 12.09 -10.97 8.35
CA GLU A 222 11.51 -10.03 9.29
C GLU A 222 12.25 -8.69 9.29
N PHE A 223 11.51 -7.62 9.55
CA PHE A 223 12.03 -6.29 9.80
C PHE A 223 11.28 -5.65 10.97
N LYS A 224 11.97 -4.74 11.66
CA LYS A 224 11.42 -3.99 12.78
C LYS A 224 11.16 -2.56 12.36
N ARG A 225 10.21 -1.92 13.05
CA ARG A 225 9.96 -0.49 12.91
C ARG A 225 11.24 0.31 13.17
N GLY A 226 11.57 1.20 12.25
CA GLY A 226 12.70 2.11 12.38
C GLY A 226 12.32 3.41 13.08
N THR A 227 11.27 4.09 12.61
CA THR A 227 10.82 5.39 13.16
C THR A 227 9.39 5.68 12.73
N THR A 228 8.69 6.59 13.41
CA THR A 228 7.41 7.14 12.91
C THR A 228 7.68 8.45 12.17
N VAL A 229 7.10 8.60 10.98
CA VAL A 229 7.19 9.83 10.17
C VAL A 229 5.87 10.58 10.24
N ILE A 230 4.76 9.91 9.95
CA ILE A 230 3.40 10.45 10.07
C ILE A 230 2.69 9.70 11.19
N GLU A 231 2.35 10.43 12.25
CA GLU A 231 1.72 9.89 13.45
C GLU A 231 0.39 9.21 13.11
N ASP A 232 -0.52 9.97 12.48
CA ASP A 232 -1.90 9.54 12.20
C ASP A 232 -2.03 8.54 11.03
N ALA A 233 -0.98 8.33 10.24
CA ALA A 233 -1.00 7.32 9.19
C ALA A 233 -1.17 5.91 9.76
N LEU A 234 -1.90 5.04 9.05
CA LEU A 234 -2.33 3.73 9.52
C LEU A 234 -1.50 2.59 8.91
N THR A 235 -1.25 1.51 9.66
CA THR A 235 -0.90 0.21 9.06
C THR A 235 -2.13 -0.43 8.42
N LEU A 236 -1.96 -1.43 7.55
CA LEU A 236 -3.11 -2.13 6.99
C LEU A 236 -3.92 -2.85 8.09
N GLN A 237 -3.25 -3.34 9.14
CA GLN A 237 -3.93 -3.97 10.28
C GLN A 237 -4.81 -2.97 11.04
N GLU A 238 -4.34 -1.73 11.20
CA GLU A 238 -5.13 -0.65 11.83
C GLU A 238 -6.31 -0.23 10.95
N VAL A 239 -6.12 -0.14 9.62
CA VAL A 239 -7.22 0.06 8.68
C VAL A 239 -8.25 -1.04 8.83
N VAL A 240 -7.84 -2.32 8.82
CA VAL A 240 -8.75 -3.45 8.98
C VAL A 240 -9.50 -3.39 10.31
N ALA A 241 -8.84 -3.03 11.42
CA ALA A 241 -9.50 -2.85 12.71
C ALA A 241 -10.59 -1.76 12.65
N LEU A 242 -10.29 -0.59 12.06
CA LEU A 242 -11.27 0.48 11.89
C LEU A 242 -12.40 0.08 10.94
N LEU A 243 -12.11 -0.66 9.86
CA LEU A 243 -13.11 -1.17 8.94
C LEU A 243 -14.05 -2.18 9.63
N ARG A 244 -13.53 -3.01 10.55
CA ARG A 244 -14.33 -3.88 11.44
C ARG A 244 -15.16 -3.09 12.47
N GLY A 245 -14.92 -1.79 12.64
CA GLY A 245 -15.55 -0.94 13.65
C GLY A 245 -14.90 -1.03 15.02
N HIS A 246 -13.67 -1.54 15.11
CA HIS A 246 -12.91 -1.54 16.35
C HIS A 246 -12.23 -0.17 16.55
N GLU A 247 -12.26 0.34 17.77
CA GLU A 247 -11.49 1.52 18.14
C GLU A 247 -9.99 1.19 18.20
N LEU A 248 -9.14 2.16 17.86
CA LEU A 248 -7.69 2.05 18.03
C LEU A 248 -7.27 2.66 19.36
N ASP A 249 -6.34 2.01 20.06
CA ASP A 249 -5.75 2.57 21.27
C ASP A 249 -4.69 3.63 20.92
N TYR A 250 -5.07 4.89 21.08
CA TYR A 250 -4.21 6.06 20.82
C TYR A 250 -3.00 6.15 21.74
N ARG A 251 -3.08 5.61 22.97
CA ARG A 251 -2.07 5.87 24.03
C ARG A 251 -0.75 5.17 23.75
N ASN A 252 -0.79 4.11 22.96
CA ASN A 252 0.35 3.25 22.69
C ASN A 252 0.93 3.46 21.28
N ARG A 253 0.42 4.44 20.52
CA ARG A 253 0.94 4.70 19.16
C ARG A 253 2.29 5.39 19.21
N PRO A 254 3.22 5.03 18.30
CA PRO A 254 4.59 5.49 18.39
C PRO A 254 4.70 6.90 17.84
N GLN A 255 5.24 7.81 18.66
CA GLN A 255 5.42 9.21 18.35
C GLN A 255 6.57 9.45 17.35
N PRO A 256 6.48 10.44 16.45
CA PRO A 256 7.57 10.77 15.54
C PRO A 256 8.83 11.22 16.29
N ILE A 257 9.99 10.74 15.85
CA ILE A 257 11.27 11.06 16.50
C ILE A 257 11.77 12.44 16.04
N GLY A 258 11.18 13.50 16.59
CA GLY A 258 11.64 14.89 16.46
C GLY A 258 11.53 15.50 15.05
N GLY A 259 11.59 16.84 15.00
CA GLY A 259 11.48 17.61 13.74
C GLY A 259 12.70 17.47 12.82
N THR A 260 12.61 18.10 11.64
CA THR A 260 13.64 18.07 10.59
C THR A 260 15.03 18.30 11.17
N LYS A 261 15.88 17.27 11.17
CA LYS A 261 17.31 17.48 11.42
C LYS A 261 17.86 18.29 10.24
N LYS A 262 18.22 19.55 10.50
CA LYS A 262 19.05 20.34 9.58
C LYS A 262 20.41 19.66 9.51
N ASN A 263 20.58 18.79 8.52
CA ASN A 263 21.89 18.25 8.20
C ASN A 263 22.71 19.40 7.62
N HIS A 264 23.51 20.04 8.46
CA HIS A 264 24.56 20.93 7.99
C HIS A 264 25.56 20.06 7.23
N PHE A 265 25.43 20.02 5.90
CA PHE A 265 26.55 19.61 5.06
C PHE A 265 27.65 20.65 5.31
N THR A 266 28.71 20.25 6.01
CA THR A 266 29.93 21.03 6.03
C THR A 266 30.53 20.93 4.63
N ASN A 267 30.29 21.94 3.79
CA ASN A 267 31.00 22.14 2.53
C ASN A 267 32.51 22.42 2.73
N VAL A 268 32.99 22.37 3.98
CA VAL A 268 34.41 22.44 4.30
C VAL A 268 35.02 21.07 4.02
N ARG A 269 35.48 20.85 2.79
CA ARG A 269 36.55 19.87 2.55
C ARG A 269 37.75 20.33 3.37
N GLY A 270 38.24 19.49 4.27
CA GLY A 270 39.55 19.72 4.88
C GLY A 270 40.59 19.91 3.78
N GLN A 271 41.41 20.94 3.90
CA GLN A 271 42.60 21.06 3.08
C GLN A 271 43.55 19.91 3.46
N LEU A 272 44.00 19.15 2.46
CA LEU A 272 45.08 18.17 2.59
C LEU A 272 46.40 18.89 2.85
#